data_AF-A0A3C0UC33-F1
#
_entry.id   AF-A0A3C0UC33-F1
#
_cell.length_a   1.000
_cell.length_b   1.000
_cell.length_c   1.000
_cell.angle_alpha   90.00
_cell.angle_beta   90.00
_cell.angle_gamma   90.00
#
_symmetry.space_group_name_H-M   'P 1'
#
loop_
_entity.id
_entity.type
_entity.pdbx_description
1 polymer ?
#
loop_
_entity_poly.entity_id
_entity_poly.type
_entity_poly.pdbx_seq_one_letter_code
_entity_poly.pdbx_strand_id
1 'polypeptide(L)'
;METSLFELKPGMIVSQTICDSKGLILIARGIVLTESYIKRLRNFRIQSLMIQVEANTPSLPANSPAVQHTMHTLTTLCKSLEAEKKIDIQANVFKIEQIMYAILERPFIQSFLEIDPQNTYLLLHSLRTTIIALNMGLYHGYDYLNLEYLGMCALLHDCGMGQEFQEENAEHTLLGFDKLRQNLDIDMIISLVCLQHHECFDGSGPLGFRR
;
A
#
# COMPACT_ATOMS: atom_id res chain seq x y z
N MET A 1 24.76 6.47 10.68
CA MET A 1 25.77 5.53 11.19
C MET A 1 25.43 4.18 10.62
N GLU A 2 26.41 3.51 10.04
CA GLU A 2 26.25 2.12 9.65
C GLU A 2 26.15 1.27 10.92
N THR A 3 25.04 0.55 11.07
CA THR A 3 24.76 -0.28 12.24
C THR A 3 24.59 -1.72 11.79
N SER A 4 25.27 -2.64 12.47
CA SER A 4 25.16 -4.07 12.20
C SER A 4 23.75 -4.56 12.53
N LEU A 5 23.28 -5.55 11.77
CA LEU A 5 21.96 -6.14 11.96
C LEU A 5 21.74 -6.72 13.37
N PHE A 6 22.82 -7.15 14.04
CA PHE A 6 22.79 -7.68 15.41
C PHE A 6 22.66 -6.58 16.48
N GLU A 7 22.99 -5.33 16.12
CA GLU A 7 22.98 -4.18 17.01
C GLU A 7 21.72 -3.32 16.87
N LEU A 8 20.86 -3.67 15.90
CA LEU A 8 19.58 -3.01 15.71
C LEU A 8 18.69 -3.21 16.92
N LYS A 9 18.05 -2.12 17.35
CA LYS A 9 17.06 -2.10 18.42
C LYS A 9 15.78 -1.46 17.93
N PRO A 10 14.62 -1.88 18.47
CA PRO A 10 13.38 -1.17 18.21
C PRO A 10 13.52 0.31 18.57
N GLY A 11 12.89 1.18 17.80
CA GLY A 11 12.98 2.64 17.94
C GLY A 11 14.06 3.31 17.08
N MET A 12 15.01 2.56 16.52
CA MET A 12 16.01 3.13 15.60
C MET A 12 15.37 3.51 14.26
N ILE A 13 15.79 4.64 13.67
CA ILE A 13 15.26 5.13 12.39
C ILE A 13 16.20 4.79 11.24
N VAL A 14 15.66 4.20 10.18
CA VAL A 14 16.41 3.89 8.95
C VAL A 14 16.72 5.19 8.20
N SER A 15 17.99 5.45 7.92
CA SER A 15 18.43 6.69 7.26
C SER A 15 18.53 6.57 5.73
N GLN A 16 18.49 5.37 5.18
CA GLN A 16 18.53 5.11 3.73
C GLN A 16 17.63 3.93 3.38
N THR A 17 16.90 4.06 2.26
CA THR A 17 16.11 2.97 1.70
C THR A 17 17.05 1.84 1.31
N ILE A 18 16.79 0.64 1.83
CA ILE A 18 17.54 -0.56 1.46
C ILE A 18 16.74 -1.28 0.40
N CYS A 19 17.41 -1.62 -0.70
CA CYS A 19 16.85 -2.48 -1.71
C CYS A 19 17.58 -3.83 -1.79
N ASP A 20 16.93 -4.86 -2.33
CA ASP A 20 17.59 -6.11 -2.72
C ASP A 20 18.32 -5.95 -4.07
N SER A 21 18.96 -7.03 -4.54
CA SER A 21 19.69 -7.08 -5.81
C SER A 21 18.84 -6.81 -7.06
N LYS A 22 17.51 -6.88 -6.95
CA LYS A 22 16.53 -6.62 -8.01
C LYS A 22 15.90 -5.23 -7.90
N GLY A 23 16.35 -4.39 -6.96
CA GLY A 23 15.82 -3.05 -6.75
C GLY A 23 14.58 -3.00 -5.84
N LEU A 24 14.18 -4.13 -5.25
CA LEU A 24 13.06 -4.22 -4.31
C LEU A 24 13.39 -3.50 -3.01
N ILE A 25 12.58 -2.53 -2.58
CA ILE A 25 12.70 -1.91 -1.26
C ILE A 25 12.41 -2.96 -0.15
N LEU A 26 13.43 -3.31 0.63
CA LEU A 26 13.34 -4.19 1.80
C LEU A 26 12.88 -3.42 3.05
N ILE A 27 13.34 -2.16 3.16
CA ILE A 27 12.91 -1.20 4.17
C ILE A 27 13.19 0.22 3.68
N ALA A 28 12.19 1.10 3.80
CA ALA A 28 12.29 2.48 3.36
C ALA A 28 13.08 3.36 4.35
N ARG A 29 13.64 4.47 3.83
CA ARG A 29 14.16 5.56 4.66
C ARG A 29 13.04 6.14 5.53
N GLY A 30 13.36 6.46 6.78
CA GLY A 30 12.49 7.09 7.77
C GLY A 30 11.79 6.09 8.69
N ILE A 31 11.82 4.80 8.37
CA ILE A 31 11.09 3.78 9.14
C ILE A 31 11.71 3.58 10.51
N VAL A 32 10.86 3.64 11.53
CA VAL A 32 11.19 3.26 12.89
C VAL A 32 11.19 1.74 12.97
N LEU A 33 12.34 1.16 13.28
CA LEU A 33 12.49 -0.27 13.45
C LEU A 33 11.61 -0.76 14.61
N THR A 34 10.82 -1.79 14.35
CA THR A 34 10.11 -2.58 15.35
C THR A 34 10.81 -3.92 15.53
N GLU A 35 10.50 -4.66 16.60
CA GLU A 35 10.99 -6.05 16.77
C GLU A 35 10.67 -6.92 15.54
N SER A 36 9.48 -6.74 14.97
CA SER A 36 9.05 -7.44 13.75
C SER A 36 9.92 -7.07 12.54
N TYR A 37 10.22 -5.78 12.34
CA TYR A 37 11.11 -5.33 11.27
C TYR A 37 12.51 -5.91 11.41
N ILE A 38 13.09 -5.90 12.61
CA ILE A 38 14.44 -6.42 12.86
C ILE A 38 14.48 -7.93 12.57
N LYS A 39 13.47 -8.68 13.02
CA LYS A 39 13.34 -10.12 12.73
C LYS A 39 13.19 -10.40 11.24
N ARG A 40 12.50 -9.53 10.51
CA ARG A 40 12.30 -9.64 9.06
C ARG A 40 13.57 -9.33 8.28
N LEU A 41 14.31 -8.28 8.65
CA LEU A 41 15.59 -7.93 8.02
C LEU A 41 16.64 -9.04 8.19
N ARG A 42 16.59 -9.81 9.29
CA ARG A 42 17.40 -11.04 9.47
C ARG A 42 17.15 -12.08 8.39
N ASN A 43 15.91 -12.25 7.95
CA ASN A 43 15.57 -13.24 6.93
C ASN A 43 16.08 -12.84 5.53
N PHE A 44 16.27 -11.55 5.27
CA PHE A 44 16.81 -11.03 4.01
C PHE A 44 18.34 -11.05 3.92
N ARG A 45 19.05 -11.59 4.93
CA ARG A 45 20.52 -11.66 4.99
C ARG A 45 21.22 -10.29 4.82
N ILE A 46 20.55 -9.21 5.20
CA ILE A 46 21.16 -7.88 5.27
C ILE A 46 22.21 -7.91 6.39
N GLN A 47 23.42 -7.43 6.12
CA GLN A 47 24.52 -7.45 7.11
C GLN A 47 24.54 -6.21 7.99
N SER A 48 24.29 -5.05 7.41
CA SER A 48 24.27 -3.75 8.06
C SER A 48 23.25 -2.84 7.39
N LEU A 49 22.84 -1.79 8.10
CA LEU A 49 22.08 -0.70 7.50
C LEU A 49 22.41 0.64 8.11
N MET A 50 22.16 1.70 7.35
CA MET A 50 22.41 3.06 7.79
C MET A 50 21.28 3.51 8.72
N ILE A 51 21.56 3.65 10.01
CA ILE A 51 20.67 4.23 11.02
C ILE A 51 20.95 5.73 11.18
N GLN A 52 19.90 6.50 11.42
CA GLN A 52 20.03 7.92 11.66
C GLN A 52 20.74 8.16 13.00
N VAL A 53 21.85 8.90 12.98
CA VAL A 53 22.52 9.37 14.21
C VAL A 53 21.73 10.57 14.68
N GLU A 54 21.35 10.59 15.95
CA GLU A 54 20.51 11.61 16.57
C GLU A 54 20.80 13.01 16.03
N ALA A 55 19.93 13.44 15.12
CA ALA A 55 19.54 14.82 14.96
C ALA A 55 18.04 14.80 15.21
N ASN A 56 17.55 15.78 15.97
CA ASN A 56 16.13 16.07 16.20
C ASN A 56 15.35 16.22 14.88
N THR A 57 15.14 15.12 14.18
CA THR A 57 14.17 14.99 13.11
C THR A 57 12.92 14.42 13.74
N PRO A 58 11.74 14.96 13.44
CA PRO A 58 10.50 14.41 13.95
C PRO A 58 10.50 12.92 13.62
N SER A 59 10.28 12.08 14.63
CA SER A 59 9.82 10.72 14.37
C SER A 59 8.70 10.84 13.33
N LEU A 60 8.80 10.12 12.20
CA LEU A 60 7.60 9.85 11.42
C LEU A 60 6.53 9.40 12.42
N PRO A 61 5.31 9.98 12.39
CA PRO A 61 4.36 9.77 13.45
C PRO A 61 4.22 8.26 13.64
N ALA A 62 4.42 7.80 14.88
CA ALA A 62 4.09 6.44 15.24
C ALA A 62 2.69 6.15 14.67
N ASN A 63 2.61 5.21 13.71
CA ASN A 63 1.44 4.82 12.92
C ASN A 63 0.15 5.51 13.35
N SER A 64 -0.33 6.48 12.57
CA SER A 64 -1.56 7.21 12.90
C SER A 64 -2.71 6.22 13.20
N PRO A 65 -3.69 6.60 14.03
CA PRO A 65 -4.83 5.72 14.33
C PRO A 65 -5.51 5.15 13.07
N ALA A 66 -5.54 5.94 11.98
CA ALA A 66 -6.04 5.51 10.69
C ALA A 66 -5.21 4.38 10.05
N VAL A 67 -3.88 4.48 10.07
CA VAL A 67 -2.98 3.41 9.59
C VAL A 67 -3.14 2.13 10.41
N GLN A 68 -3.21 2.25 11.74
CA GLN A 68 -3.41 1.09 12.62
C GLN A 68 -4.75 0.42 12.37
N HIS A 69 -5.82 1.20 12.25
CA HIS A 69 -7.15 0.70 11.93
C HIS A 69 -7.15 -0.01 10.57
N THR A 70 -6.55 0.60 9.54
CA THR A 70 -6.47 0.05 8.19
C THR A 70 -5.75 -1.30 8.17
N MET A 71 -4.61 -1.40 8.86
CA MET A 71 -3.87 -2.66 8.99
C MET A 71 -4.66 -3.73 9.74
N HIS A 72 -5.35 -3.37 10.82
CA HIS A 72 -6.19 -4.30 11.57
C HIS A 72 -7.34 -4.84 10.70
N THR A 73 -7.99 -3.95 9.95
CA THR A 73 -9.05 -4.30 9.00
C THR A 73 -8.52 -5.22 7.90
N LEU A 74 -7.34 -4.93 7.35
CA LEU A 74 -6.69 -5.77 6.35
C LEU A 74 -6.44 -7.19 6.86
N THR A 75 -5.81 -7.35 8.04
CA THR A 75 -5.56 -8.67 8.63
C THR A 75 -6.87 -9.44 8.88
N THR A 76 -7.94 -8.74 9.26
CA THR A 76 -9.28 -9.36 9.44
C THR A 76 -9.87 -9.81 8.11
N LEU A 77 -9.73 -9.00 7.06
CA LEU A 77 -10.19 -9.34 5.72
C LEU A 77 -9.46 -10.53 5.11
N CYS A 78 -8.14 -10.61 5.29
CA CYS A 78 -7.37 -11.77 4.85
C CYS A 78 -7.94 -13.07 5.47
N LYS A 79 -8.18 -13.08 6.78
CA LYS A 79 -8.78 -14.24 7.46
C LYS A 79 -10.18 -14.59 6.94
N SER A 80 -11.00 -13.58 6.64
CA SER A 80 -12.35 -13.78 6.07
C SER A 80 -12.27 -14.44 4.69
N LEU A 81 -11.41 -13.91 3.81
CA LEU A 81 -11.25 -14.43 2.45
C LEU A 81 -10.72 -15.87 2.44
N GLU A 82 -9.80 -16.20 3.35
CA GLU A 82 -9.32 -17.57 3.57
C GLU A 82 -10.45 -18.50 4.04
N ALA A 83 -11.21 -18.07 5.05
CA ALA A 83 -12.30 -18.86 5.61
C ALA A 83 -13.41 -19.15 4.58
N GLU A 84 -13.69 -18.19 3.71
CA GLU A 84 -14.63 -18.32 2.60
C GLU A 84 -14.11 -19.23 1.47
N LYS A 85 -12.82 -19.61 1.48
CA LYS A 85 -12.14 -20.39 0.43
C LYS A 85 -12.34 -19.87 -0.99
N LYS A 86 -12.65 -18.57 -1.13
CA LYS A 86 -12.86 -17.93 -2.45
C LYS A 86 -11.54 -17.75 -3.20
N ILE A 87 -10.46 -17.49 -2.46
CA ILE A 87 -9.13 -17.23 -2.99
C ILE A 87 -8.11 -17.83 -2.02
N ASP A 88 -7.14 -18.58 -2.55
CA ASP A 88 -5.98 -18.99 -1.77
C ASP A 88 -5.01 -17.81 -1.66
N ILE A 89 -5.01 -17.18 -0.49
CA ILE A 89 -4.08 -16.09 -0.14
C ILE A 89 -3.08 -16.52 0.92
N GLN A 90 -3.18 -17.72 1.48
CA GLN A 90 -2.50 -18.12 2.73
C GLN A 90 -0.98 -18.03 2.59
N ALA A 91 -0.45 -18.48 1.46
CA ALA A 91 0.98 -18.41 1.17
C ALA A 91 1.50 -16.96 1.02
N ASN A 92 0.61 -15.99 0.79
CA ASN A 92 0.92 -14.63 0.41
C ASN A 92 0.51 -13.57 1.45
N VAL A 93 -0.28 -13.90 2.48
CA VAL A 93 -0.75 -12.93 3.50
C VAL A 93 0.38 -12.08 4.05
N PHE A 94 1.49 -12.70 4.45
CA PHE A 94 2.63 -11.97 4.98
C PHE A 94 3.23 -10.97 3.97
N LYS A 95 3.30 -11.31 2.68
CA LYS A 95 3.80 -10.40 1.65
C LYS A 95 2.82 -9.26 1.39
N ILE A 96 1.52 -9.57 1.37
CA ILE A 96 0.45 -8.57 1.20
C ILE A 96 0.51 -7.55 2.34
N GLU A 97 0.61 -8.00 3.60
CA GLU A 97 0.76 -7.12 4.75
C GLU A 97 2.01 -6.22 4.63
N GLN A 98 3.14 -6.76 4.17
CA GLN A 98 4.36 -5.97 3.96
C GLN A 98 4.20 -4.86 2.92
N ILE A 99 3.61 -5.19 1.78
CA ILE A 99 3.37 -4.24 0.69
C ILE A 99 2.42 -3.15 1.18
N MET A 100 1.38 -3.53 1.93
CA MET A 100 0.44 -2.59 2.51
C MET A 100 1.08 -1.66 3.54
N TYR A 101 1.96 -2.17 4.41
CA TYR A 101 2.74 -1.29 5.29
C TYR A 101 3.54 -0.25 4.50
N ALA A 102 4.25 -0.65 3.44
CA ALA A 102 5.02 0.28 2.61
C ALA A 102 4.14 1.34 1.92
N ILE A 103 2.94 0.96 1.46
CA ILE A 103 1.96 1.89 0.89
C ILE A 103 1.46 2.88 1.95
N LEU A 104 1.08 2.39 3.12
CA LEU A 104 0.53 3.21 4.21
C LEU A 104 1.57 4.12 4.88
N GLU A 105 2.86 3.86 4.71
CA GLU A 105 3.95 4.73 5.17
C GLU A 105 4.11 6.00 4.31
N ARG A 106 3.47 6.07 3.14
CA ARG A 106 3.54 7.24 2.25
C ARG A 106 2.71 8.41 2.82
N PRO A 107 3.29 9.62 2.98
CA PRO A 107 2.61 10.77 3.60
C PRO A 107 1.24 11.09 2.97
N PHE A 108 1.16 11.07 1.65
CA PHE A 108 -0.10 11.29 0.94
C PHE A 108 -1.17 10.26 1.32
N ILE A 109 -0.82 8.98 1.42
CA ILE A 109 -1.78 7.92 1.78
C ILE A 109 -2.27 8.11 3.22
N GLN A 110 -1.38 8.50 4.13
CA GLN A 110 -1.77 8.80 5.52
C GLN A 110 -2.74 9.98 5.58
N SER A 111 -2.40 11.10 4.90
CA SER A 111 -3.30 12.26 4.83
C SER A 111 -4.65 11.90 4.18
N PHE A 112 -4.64 11.07 3.13
CA PHE A 112 -5.85 10.59 2.49
C PHE A 112 -6.76 9.82 3.46
N LEU A 113 -6.18 8.92 4.26
CA LEU A 113 -6.93 8.13 5.25
C LEU A 113 -7.42 8.94 6.46
N GLU A 114 -6.83 10.12 6.71
CA GLU A 114 -7.23 11.02 7.81
C GLU A 114 -8.35 11.99 7.41
N ILE A 115 -8.35 12.46 6.16
CA ILE A 115 -9.32 13.43 5.63
C ILE A 115 -10.70 12.80 5.43
N ASP A 116 -10.73 11.50 5.13
CA ASP A 116 -11.96 10.74 4.95
C ASP A 116 -12.15 9.81 6.15
N PRO A 117 -12.86 10.25 7.22
CA PRO A 117 -13.25 9.40 8.32
C PRO A 117 -14.35 8.42 7.85
N GLN A 118 -13.92 7.53 6.97
CA GLN A 118 -14.42 6.22 6.59
C GLN A 118 -15.94 6.14 6.56
N ASN A 119 -16.49 6.28 5.36
CA ASN A 119 -17.49 5.30 4.97
C ASN A 119 -16.82 3.92 5.07
N THR A 120 -17.00 3.23 6.20
CA THR A 120 -16.37 1.93 6.50
C THR A 120 -16.55 0.95 5.35
N TYR A 121 -17.65 1.07 4.61
CA TYR A 121 -17.90 0.27 3.42
C TYR A 121 -16.88 0.51 2.31
N LEU A 122 -16.59 1.77 1.95
CA LEU A 122 -15.62 2.11 0.91
C LEU A 122 -14.22 1.63 1.28
N LEU A 123 -13.78 1.85 2.52
CA LEU A 123 -12.49 1.33 2.96
C LEU A 123 -12.43 -0.20 2.91
N LEU A 124 -13.50 -0.89 3.34
CA LEU A 124 -13.59 -2.35 3.24
C LEU A 124 -13.56 -2.82 1.78
N HIS A 125 -14.25 -2.13 0.88
CA HIS A 125 -14.23 -2.41 -0.56
C HIS A 125 -12.80 -2.25 -1.11
N SER A 126 -12.18 -1.08 -0.93
CA SER A 126 -10.82 -0.81 -1.42
C SER A 126 -9.80 -1.78 -0.85
N LEU A 127 -9.86 -2.12 0.45
CA LEU A 127 -8.93 -3.09 1.04
C LEU A 127 -9.13 -4.50 0.50
N ARG A 128 -10.38 -4.95 0.31
CA ARG A 128 -10.66 -6.26 -0.30
C ARG A 128 -10.11 -6.31 -1.73
N THR A 129 -10.42 -5.30 -2.56
CA THR A 129 -9.92 -5.18 -3.93
C THR A 129 -8.39 -5.16 -3.95
N THR A 130 -7.76 -4.46 -3.01
CA THR A 130 -6.30 -4.41 -2.87
C THR A 130 -5.69 -5.77 -2.53
N ILE A 131 -6.26 -6.51 -1.57
CA ILE A 131 -5.79 -7.86 -1.21
C ILE A 131 -5.84 -8.78 -2.44
N ILE A 132 -6.94 -8.72 -3.19
CA ILE A 132 -7.14 -9.55 -4.39
C ILE A 132 -6.13 -9.17 -5.48
N ALA A 133 -5.99 -7.88 -5.77
CA ALA A 133 -5.05 -7.37 -6.77
C ALA A 133 -3.61 -7.76 -6.43
N LEU A 134 -3.18 -7.57 -5.18
CA LEU A 134 -1.85 -7.95 -4.72
C LEU A 134 -1.62 -9.47 -4.81
N ASN A 135 -2.61 -10.28 -4.46
CA ASN A 135 -2.49 -11.74 -4.59
C ASN A 135 -2.35 -12.15 -6.07
N MET A 136 -3.10 -11.53 -6.97
CA MET A 136 -2.98 -11.75 -8.42
C MET A 136 -1.60 -11.33 -8.93
N GLY A 137 -1.12 -10.13 -8.55
CA GLY A 137 0.22 -9.66 -8.92
C GLY A 137 1.33 -10.60 -8.44
N LEU A 138 1.23 -11.10 -7.20
CA LEU A 138 2.15 -12.08 -6.64
C LEU A 138 2.12 -13.40 -7.42
N TYR A 139 0.93 -13.87 -7.80
CA TYR A 139 0.78 -15.07 -8.64
C TYR A 139 1.40 -14.89 -10.03
N HIS A 140 1.26 -13.71 -10.62
CA HIS A 140 1.88 -13.35 -11.91
C HIS A 140 3.36 -12.96 -11.82
N GLY A 141 3.98 -13.06 -10.64
CA GLY A 141 5.40 -12.82 -10.46
C GLY A 141 5.81 -11.36 -10.55
N TYR A 142 4.91 -10.42 -10.25
CA TYR A 142 5.24 -9.00 -10.19
C TYR A 142 6.32 -8.77 -9.13
N ASP A 143 7.31 -7.92 -9.45
CA ASP A 143 8.23 -7.41 -8.44
C ASP A 143 7.50 -6.48 -7.46
N TYR A 144 8.11 -6.13 -6.31
CA TYR A 144 7.35 -5.32 -5.37
C TYR A 144 7.17 -3.88 -5.80
N LEU A 145 7.99 -3.32 -6.68
CA LEU A 145 7.72 -1.96 -7.15
C LEU A 145 6.38 -1.94 -7.88
N ASN A 146 6.17 -2.90 -8.78
CA ASN A 146 4.90 -3.12 -9.45
C ASN A 146 3.77 -3.48 -8.48
N LEU A 147 4.04 -4.23 -7.40
CA LEU A 147 3.03 -4.52 -6.37
C LEU A 147 2.68 -3.30 -5.52
N GLU A 148 3.63 -2.42 -5.20
CA GLU A 148 3.36 -1.15 -4.52
C GLU A 148 2.47 -0.26 -5.39
N TYR A 149 2.78 -0.12 -6.69
CA TYR A 149 1.91 0.59 -7.63
C TYR A 149 0.53 -0.05 -7.73
N LEU A 150 0.46 -1.37 -7.90
CA LEU A 150 -0.81 -2.10 -7.98
C LEU A 150 -1.65 -1.92 -6.71
N GLY A 151 -1.01 -1.98 -5.55
CA GLY A 151 -1.68 -1.78 -4.26
C GLY A 151 -2.15 -0.34 -4.07
N MET A 152 -1.34 0.67 -4.45
CA MET A 152 -1.78 2.07 -4.44
C MET A 152 -2.96 2.31 -5.39
N CYS A 153 -2.91 1.75 -6.60
CA CYS A 153 -3.99 1.83 -7.58
C CYS A 153 -5.27 1.22 -7.02
N ALA A 154 -5.20 0.00 -6.49
CA ALA A 154 -6.36 -0.70 -5.92
C ALA A 154 -6.88 -0.03 -4.66
N LEU A 155 -6.03 0.57 -3.83
CA LEU A 155 -6.46 1.27 -2.62
C LEU A 155 -7.22 2.57 -2.95
N LEU A 156 -6.80 3.25 -4.01
CA LEU A 156 -7.30 4.59 -4.39
C LEU A 156 -8.30 4.59 -5.54
N HIS A 157 -8.62 3.45 -6.16
CA HIS A 157 -9.43 3.43 -7.40
C HIS A 157 -10.78 4.13 -7.26
N ASP A 158 -11.43 4.02 -6.09
CA ASP A 158 -12.71 4.67 -5.77
C ASP A 158 -12.56 6.00 -5.01
N CYS A 159 -11.39 6.65 -5.01
CA CYS A 159 -11.16 7.84 -4.18
C CYS A 159 -11.98 9.09 -4.59
N GLY A 160 -12.62 9.03 -5.76
CA GLY A 160 -13.57 10.02 -6.25
C GLY A 160 -15.01 9.76 -5.82
N MET A 161 -15.30 8.61 -5.19
CA MET A 161 -16.61 8.30 -4.63
C MET A 161 -16.89 9.26 -3.47
N GLY A 162 -18.06 9.92 -3.51
CA GLY A 162 -18.51 10.79 -2.43
C GLY A 162 -19.03 10.00 -1.22
N GLN A 163 -19.80 10.67 -0.35
CA GLN A 163 -20.41 10.00 0.81
C GLN A 163 -21.45 8.94 0.40
N GLU A 164 -22.06 9.08 -0.77
CA GLU A 164 -22.98 8.09 -1.33
C GLU A 164 -22.23 7.10 -2.22
N PHE A 165 -22.30 5.82 -1.86
CA PHE A 165 -21.74 4.75 -2.69
C PHE A 165 -22.66 4.47 -3.88
N GLN A 166 -22.22 4.89 -5.07
CA GLN A 166 -22.93 4.66 -6.32
C GLN A 166 -21.93 4.12 -7.35
N GLU A 167 -21.59 2.84 -7.23
CA GLU A 167 -20.66 2.12 -8.14
C GLU A 167 -21.04 2.30 -9.62
N GLU A 168 -22.34 2.40 -9.92
CA GLU A 168 -22.86 2.57 -11.29
C GLU A 168 -22.62 3.98 -11.86
N ASN A 169 -22.30 4.97 -11.04
CA ASN A 169 -22.02 6.32 -11.51
C ASN A 169 -20.54 6.44 -11.93
N ALA A 170 -20.26 6.30 -13.23
CA ALA A 170 -18.91 6.44 -13.77
C ALA A 170 -18.24 7.80 -13.50
N GLU A 171 -18.97 8.85 -13.06
CA GLU A 171 -18.40 10.15 -12.72
C GLU A 171 -17.33 10.08 -11.62
N HIS A 172 -17.43 9.13 -10.69
CA HIS A 172 -16.43 9.00 -9.61
C HIS A 172 -15.03 8.67 -10.15
N THR A 173 -14.93 7.99 -11.29
CA THR A 173 -13.64 7.69 -11.94
C THR A 173 -12.93 8.97 -12.38
N LEU A 174 -13.68 9.92 -12.95
CA LEU A 174 -13.16 11.20 -13.41
C LEU A 174 -12.82 12.12 -12.22
N LEU A 175 -13.68 12.14 -11.19
CA LEU A 175 -13.42 12.91 -9.97
C LEU A 175 -12.17 12.40 -9.24
N GLY A 176 -12.01 11.09 -9.15
CA GLY A 176 -10.82 10.47 -8.55
C GLY A 176 -9.57 10.76 -9.37
N PHE A 177 -9.63 10.60 -10.70
CA PHE A 177 -8.54 11.01 -11.60
C PHE A 177 -8.14 12.47 -11.39
N ASP A 178 -9.11 13.38 -11.34
CA ASP A 178 -8.87 14.81 -11.14
C ASP A 178 -8.27 15.13 -9.79
N LYS A 179 -8.68 14.41 -8.74
CA LYS A 179 -8.14 14.53 -7.38
C LYS A 179 -6.69 14.05 -7.30
N LEU A 180 -6.36 12.94 -7.94
CA LEU A 180 -5.03 12.34 -7.87
C LEU A 180 -4.02 13.03 -8.80
N ARG A 181 -4.40 13.40 -10.03
CA ARG A 181 -3.48 13.98 -11.03
C ARG A 181 -2.88 15.33 -10.63
N GLN A 182 -3.55 16.03 -9.72
CA GLN A 182 -3.09 17.33 -9.21
C GLN A 182 -1.97 17.18 -8.16
N ASN A 183 -1.75 15.97 -7.66
CA ASN A 183 -0.74 15.70 -6.66
C ASN A 183 0.58 15.26 -7.31
N LEU A 184 1.64 16.06 -7.12
CA LEU A 184 2.97 15.80 -7.67
C LEU A 184 3.66 14.58 -7.05
N ASP A 185 3.20 14.11 -5.88
CA ASP A 185 3.72 12.91 -5.22
C ASP A 185 3.07 11.61 -5.72
N ILE A 186 2.11 11.71 -6.64
CA ILE A 186 1.38 10.58 -7.22
C ILE A 186 1.73 10.46 -8.69
N ASP A 187 2.25 9.31 -9.08
CA ASP A 187 2.51 9.04 -10.49
C ASP A 187 1.21 8.97 -11.28
N MET A 188 1.26 9.51 -12.50
CA MET A 188 0.12 9.58 -13.42
C MET A 188 -0.56 8.22 -13.62
N ILE A 189 0.19 7.11 -13.58
CA ILE A 189 -0.35 5.76 -13.72
C ILE A 189 -1.43 5.44 -12.68
N ILE A 190 -1.27 5.90 -11.44
CA ILE A 190 -2.24 5.67 -10.36
C ILE A 190 -3.53 6.43 -10.65
N SER A 191 -3.38 7.67 -11.14
CA SER A 191 -4.52 8.48 -11.57
C SER A 191 -5.25 7.82 -12.75
N LEU A 192 -4.51 7.32 -13.75
CA LEU A 192 -5.09 6.66 -14.92
C LEU A 192 -5.84 5.38 -14.54
N VAL A 193 -5.35 4.58 -13.60
CA VAL A 193 -6.11 3.39 -13.13
C VAL A 193 -7.40 3.82 -12.44
N CYS A 194 -7.38 4.89 -11.62
CA CYS A 194 -8.59 5.45 -11.05
C CYS A 194 -9.61 5.86 -12.13
N LEU A 195 -9.15 6.43 -13.26
CA LEU A 195 -10.01 6.75 -14.40
C LEU A 195 -10.56 5.51 -15.12
N GLN A 196 -9.79 4.44 -15.20
CA GLN A 196 -10.02 3.32 -16.12
C GLN A 196 -10.51 2.03 -15.46
N HIS A 197 -10.68 1.98 -14.14
CA HIS A 197 -10.93 0.70 -13.45
C HIS A 197 -12.30 0.05 -13.78
N HIS A 198 -13.25 0.81 -14.34
CA HIS A 198 -14.51 0.29 -14.91
C HIS A 198 -14.44 -0.02 -16.41
N GLU A 199 -13.27 0.11 -17.04
CA GLU A 199 -13.10 -0.22 -18.45
C GLU A 199 -13.10 -1.74 -18.69
N CYS A 200 -13.69 -2.14 -19.81
CA CYS A 200 -13.76 -3.53 -20.25
C CYS A 200 -12.82 -3.75 -21.43
N PHE A 201 -12.22 -4.94 -21.54
CA PHE A 201 -11.31 -5.28 -22.65
C PHE A 201 -11.95 -5.14 -24.05
N ASP A 202 -13.27 -5.31 -24.16
CA ASP A 202 -14.04 -5.17 -25.40
C ASP A 202 -14.45 -3.72 -25.71
N GLY A 203 -14.15 -2.77 -24.81
CA GLY A 203 -14.52 -1.37 -24.93
C GLY A 203 -15.98 -1.07 -24.65
N SER A 204 -16.67 -1.94 -23.90
CA SER A 204 -18.01 -1.69 -23.35
C SER A 204 -17.99 -0.82 -22.08
N GLY A 205 -16.80 -0.42 -21.60
CA GLY A 205 -16.62 0.45 -20.44
C GLY A 205 -17.03 1.91 -20.68
N PRO A 206 -17.13 2.73 -19.61
CA PRO A 206 -17.66 4.09 -19.68
C PRO A 206 -16.96 5.03 -20.67
N LEU A 207 -15.65 4.89 -20.86
CA LEU A 207 -14.82 5.69 -21.77
C LEU A 207 -14.57 4.98 -23.10
N GLY A 208 -14.92 3.70 -23.20
CA GLY A 208 -14.79 2.89 -24.41
C GLY A 208 -13.35 2.54 -24.77
N PHE A 209 -12.43 2.52 -23.81
CA PHE A 209 -11.04 2.15 -24.05
C PHE A 209 -10.90 0.65 -24.34
N ARG A 210 -9.92 0.29 -25.17
CA ARG A 210 -9.67 -1.10 -25.61
C ARG A 210 -8.18 -1.42 -25.53
N ARG A 211 -7.86 -2.70 -25.33
CA ARG A 211 -6.50 -3.22 -25.42
C ARG A 211 -6.19 -3.76 -26.81
#